data_AF-A0A7Y3UP92-F1
#
_entry.id   AF-A0A7Y3UP92-F1
#
_cell.length_a   1.000
_cell.length_b   1.000
_cell.length_c   1.000
_cell.angle_alpha   90.00
_cell.angle_beta   90.00
_cell.angle_gamma   90.00
#
_symmetry.space_group_name_H-M   'P 1'
#
loop_
_entity.id
_entity.type
_entity.pdbx_description
1 polymer ?
#
loop_
_entity_poly.entity_id
_entity_poly.type
_entity_poly.pdbx_seq_one_letter_code
_entity_poly.pdbx_strand_id
1 'polypeptide(L)'
;MLEQIDNNSHKRSFLRQNNRFLAPISIVVLISFMVLMQSGCDNKGNQPRLNTIVKPEKAEFVDRQSCRECHEKQYREWKDSHHDLAMDVATEETVLGDFNNSPFIHDDLPTTFFRQDGKFIVRTDGPDGKLHDYEIRYVLGVDPASAVYD
;
A
#
# COMPACT_ATOMS: atom_id res chain seq x y z
N MET A 1 20.45 -19.89 -71.18
CA MET A 1 19.11 -20.43 -70.91
C MET A 1 19.18 -21.06 -69.53
N LEU A 2 18.60 -20.58 -68.43
CA LEU A 2 17.67 -19.48 -68.14
C LEU A 2 17.96 -18.94 -66.73
N GLU A 3 17.66 -17.66 -66.54
CA GLU A 3 17.72 -16.89 -65.30
C GLU A 3 16.96 -17.55 -64.15
N GLN A 4 17.56 -17.57 -62.94
CA GLN A 4 16.81 -17.77 -61.71
C GLN A 4 16.28 -16.41 -61.23
N ILE A 5 14.95 -16.27 -61.27
CA ILE A 5 14.21 -15.11 -60.80
C ILE A 5 14.26 -15.07 -59.26
N ASP A 6 14.81 -13.98 -58.71
CA ASP A 6 14.78 -13.65 -57.27
C ASP A 6 13.33 -13.31 -56.84
N ASN A 7 12.71 -14.24 -56.11
CA ASN A 7 11.31 -14.14 -55.66
C ASN A 7 11.16 -13.44 -54.29
N ASN A 8 12.19 -12.72 -53.81
CA ASN A 8 12.18 -12.12 -52.46
C ASN A 8 12.01 -10.59 -52.45
N SER A 9 11.90 -9.95 -53.62
CA SER A 9 11.70 -8.49 -53.72
C SER A 9 10.29 -8.04 -53.32
N HIS A 10 9.27 -8.87 -53.56
CA HIS A 10 7.87 -8.51 -53.29
C HIS A 10 7.49 -8.55 -51.80
N LYS A 11 8.07 -9.45 -50.99
CA LYS A 11 7.75 -9.53 -49.54
C LYS A 11 8.32 -8.36 -48.73
N ARG A 12 9.46 -7.80 -49.15
CA ARG A 12 10.10 -6.67 -48.46
C ARG A 12 9.33 -5.35 -48.64
N SER A 13 8.60 -5.20 -49.75
CA SER A 13 7.77 -4.02 -50.04
C SER A 13 6.57 -3.90 -49.09
N PHE A 14 5.87 -5.01 -48.86
CA PHE A 14 4.61 -5.03 -48.09
C PHE A 14 4.81 -4.74 -46.59
N LEU A 15 5.87 -5.29 -45.97
CA LEU A 15 6.18 -5.05 -44.55
C LEU A 15 6.66 -3.62 -44.27
N ARG A 16 7.15 -2.91 -45.29
CA ARG A 16 7.58 -1.51 -45.19
C ARG A 16 6.43 -0.51 -45.36
N GLN A 17 5.31 -0.90 -45.96
CA GLN A 17 4.21 0.02 -46.29
C GLN A 17 3.20 0.19 -45.15
N ASN A 18 2.95 -0.85 -44.34
CA ASN A 18 2.01 -0.78 -43.21
C ASN A 18 2.55 -0.05 -41.97
N ASN A 19 3.87 0.03 -41.78
CA ASN A 19 4.49 0.77 -40.68
C ASN A 19 4.60 2.30 -40.90
N ARG A 20 4.29 2.79 -42.10
CA ARG A 20 4.42 4.24 -42.41
C ARG A 20 3.28 5.08 -41.83
N PHE A 21 2.14 4.46 -41.52
CA PHE A 21 0.98 5.15 -40.92
C PHE A 21 0.81 4.87 -39.42
N LEU A 22 1.32 3.75 -38.89
CA LEU A 22 1.28 3.42 -37.45
C LEU A 22 2.26 4.25 -36.61
N ALA A 23 3.44 4.56 -37.16
CA ALA A 23 4.45 5.40 -36.51
C ALA A 23 3.98 6.85 -36.23
N PRO A 24 3.40 7.60 -37.20
CA PRO A 24 2.94 8.97 -36.93
C PRO A 24 1.73 9.01 -35.98
N ILE A 25 0.83 8.02 -36.02
CA ILE A 25 -0.31 7.94 -35.10
C ILE A 25 0.19 7.75 -33.65
N SER A 26 1.15 6.85 -33.42
CA SER A 26 1.73 6.65 -32.10
C SER A 26 2.44 7.91 -31.58
N ILE A 27 3.13 8.64 -32.45
CA ILE A 27 3.80 9.90 -32.09
C ILE A 27 2.77 10.98 -31.73
N VAL A 28 1.69 11.13 -32.48
CA VAL A 28 0.62 12.11 -32.19
C VAL A 28 -0.09 11.76 -30.87
N VAL A 29 -0.35 10.48 -30.60
CA VAL A 29 -0.95 10.04 -29.32
C VAL A 29 -0.01 10.31 -28.14
N LEU A 30 1.29 10.03 -28.28
CA LEU A 30 2.28 10.29 -27.23
C LEU A 30 2.48 11.80 -26.99
N ILE A 31 2.49 12.63 -28.04
CA ILE A 31 2.59 14.09 -27.90
C ILE A 31 1.32 14.64 -27.26
N SER A 32 0.13 14.18 -27.64
CA SER A 32 -1.14 14.59 -27.03
C SER A 32 -1.20 14.24 -25.54
N PHE A 33 -0.76 13.03 -25.16
CA PHE A 33 -0.69 12.60 -23.77
C PHE A 33 0.33 13.42 -22.96
N MET A 34 1.48 13.74 -23.55
CA MET A 34 2.51 14.57 -22.92
C MET A 34 2.07 16.03 -22.72
N VAL A 35 1.28 16.59 -23.64
CA VAL A 35 0.68 17.93 -23.51
C VAL A 35 -0.40 17.95 -22.43
N LEU A 36 -1.25 16.91 -22.34
CA LEU A 36 -2.27 16.81 -21.29
C LEU A 36 -1.67 16.71 -19.88
N MET A 37 -0.50 16.09 -19.75
CA MET A 37 0.25 16.00 -18.48
C MET A 37 0.90 17.34 -18.06
N GLN A 38 1.16 18.26 -19.00
CA GLN A 38 1.75 19.57 -18.67
C GLN A 38 0.72 20.58 -18.15
N SER A 39 -0.56 20.45 -18.53
CA SER A 39 -1.64 21.34 -18.07
C SER A 39 -2.01 21.17 -16.59
N GLY A 40 -1.44 20.18 -15.88
CA GLY A 40 -1.68 19.95 -14.45
C GLY A 40 -0.79 20.76 -13.50
N CYS A 41 0.22 21.47 -14.02
CA CYS A 41 1.20 22.20 -13.21
C CYS A 41 1.17 23.71 -13.46
N ASP A 42 0.02 24.36 -13.24
CA ASP A 42 0.02 25.79 -12.88
C ASP A 42 -1.30 26.18 -12.21
N ASN A 43 -1.52 25.61 -11.02
CA ASN A 43 -2.45 26.20 -10.06
C ASN A 43 -1.65 26.83 -8.93
N LYS A 44 -0.92 27.91 -9.23
CA LYS A 44 -0.32 28.76 -8.20
C LYS A 44 -1.44 29.58 -7.56
N GLY A 45 -2.18 28.93 -6.67
CA GLY A 45 -3.12 29.60 -5.78
C GLY A 45 -2.40 30.74 -5.08
N ASN A 46 -2.76 31.97 -5.42
CA ASN A 46 -2.24 33.18 -4.80
C ASN A 46 -2.85 33.32 -3.40
N GLN A 47 -2.31 32.55 -2.44
CA GLN A 47 -2.64 32.70 -1.03
C GLN A 47 -1.67 33.72 -0.43
N PRO A 48 -2.16 34.81 0.21
CA PRO A 48 -1.29 35.72 0.93
C PRO A 48 -0.63 34.96 2.08
N ARG A 49 0.68 34.72 1.98
CA ARG A 49 1.44 34.14 3.10
C ARG A 49 1.51 35.17 4.22
N LEU A 50 0.69 34.97 5.25
CA LEU A 50 0.90 35.63 6.53
C LEU A 50 2.24 35.11 7.07
N ASN A 51 3.27 35.94 7.00
CA ASN A 51 4.62 35.58 7.43
C ASN A 51 4.73 35.70 8.96
N THR A 52 3.89 34.96 9.67
CA THR A 52 4.08 34.72 11.09
C THR A 52 4.96 33.49 11.21
N ILE A 53 6.19 33.68 11.68
CA ILE A 53 7.07 32.58 12.09
C ILE A 53 6.48 32.01 13.39
N VAL A 54 5.37 31.27 13.28
CA VAL A 54 4.93 30.38 14.33
C VAL A 54 5.82 29.16 14.18
N LYS A 55 6.74 28.96 15.14
CA LYS A 55 7.42 27.68 15.29
C LYS A 55 6.31 26.63 15.35
N PRO A 56 6.25 25.65 14.42
CA PRO A 56 5.18 24.66 14.47
C PRO A 56 5.33 23.95 15.80
N GLU A 57 4.34 24.13 16.65
CA GLU A 57 4.19 23.29 17.83
C GLU A 57 4.12 21.85 17.35
N LYS A 58 4.78 20.96 18.07
CA LYS A 58 4.79 19.54 17.70
C LYS A 58 3.34 19.07 17.77
N ALA A 59 2.84 18.50 16.68
CA ALA A 59 1.50 17.92 16.71
C ALA A 59 1.43 16.82 17.78
N GLU A 60 0.43 16.92 18.64
CA GLU A 60 0.14 15.93 19.68
C GLU A 60 -1.10 15.11 19.30
N PHE A 61 -1.11 13.84 19.69
CA PHE A 61 -2.27 12.98 19.53
C PHE A 61 -3.26 13.25 20.66
N VAL A 62 -4.46 13.73 20.33
CA VAL A 62 -5.46 14.19 21.32
C VAL A 62 -6.60 13.19 21.58
N ASP A 63 -6.49 11.97 21.04
CA ASP A 63 -7.55 10.95 21.08
C ASP A 63 -8.84 11.37 20.34
N ARG A 64 -9.65 10.39 19.95
CA ARG A 64 -10.95 10.56 19.27
C ARG A 64 -12.01 11.19 20.17
N GLN A 65 -11.89 11.05 21.50
CA GLN A 65 -12.87 11.59 22.46
C GLN A 65 -12.93 13.11 22.39
N SER A 66 -11.78 13.76 22.18
CA SER A 66 -11.68 15.21 21.98
C SER A 66 -12.45 15.66 20.74
N CYS A 67 -12.44 14.85 19.67
CA CYS A 67 -13.18 15.14 18.44
C CYS A 67 -14.69 14.96 18.59
N ARG A 68 -15.13 13.98 19.40
CA ARG A 68 -16.54 13.64 19.61
C ARG A 68 -17.35 14.82 20.14
N GLU A 69 -16.75 15.70 20.93
CA GLU A 69 -17.43 16.85 21.55
C GLU A 69 -18.09 17.78 20.52
N CYS A 70 -17.50 17.91 19.32
CA CYS A 70 -18.05 18.69 18.21
C CYS A 70 -18.53 17.83 17.03
N HIS A 71 -18.03 16.60 16.89
CA HIS A 71 -18.30 15.70 15.76
C HIS A 71 -19.03 14.42 16.17
N GLU A 72 -20.10 14.54 16.95
CA GLU A 72 -20.84 13.40 17.48
C GLU A 72 -21.40 12.47 16.39
N LYS A 73 -21.94 13.03 15.29
CA LYS A 73 -22.49 12.23 14.19
C LYS A 73 -21.42 11.36 13.54
N GLN A 74 -20.27 11.96 13.21
CA GLN A 74 -19.14 11.25 12.60
C GLN A 74 -18.56 10.23 13.57
N TYR A 75 -18.41 10.60 14.84
CA TYR A 75 -17.96 9.67 15.87
C TYR A 75 -18.86 8.44 15.94
N ARG A 76 -20.18 8.61 15.90
CA ARG A 76 -21.14 7.49 15.93
C ARG A 76 -21.06 6.62 14.67
N GLU A 77 -20.83 7.20 13.50
CA GLU A 77 -20.69 6.44 12.24
C GLU A 77 -19.34 5.72 12.16
N TRP A 78 -18.31 6.29 12.75
CA TRP A 78 -16.96 5.73 12.79
C TRP A 78 -16.81 4.65 13.87
N LYS A 79 -17.42 4.84 15.05
CA LYS A 79 -17.34 3.91 16.16
C LYS A 79 -17.89 2.54 15.76
N ASP A 80 -17.19 1.48 16.14
CA ASP A 80 -17.48 0.08 15.80
C ASP A 80 -17.44 -0.21 14.28
N SER A 81 -16.94 0.73 13.46
CA SER A 81 -16.64 0.48 12.06
C SER A 81 -15.33 -0.31 11.91
N HIS A 82 -15.10 -0.90 10.74
CA HIS A 82 -13.82 -1.54 10.42
C HIS A 82 -12.59 -0.63 10.61
N HIS A 83 -12.75 0.70 10.54
CA HIS A 83 -11.65 1.63 10.81
C HIS A 83 -11.37 1.81 12.31
N ASP A 84 -12.41 1.81 13.14
CA ASP A 84 -12.24 1.84 14.61
C ASP A 84 -11.62 0.53 15.10
N LEU A 85 -12.08 -0.58 14.53
CA LEU A 85 -11.62 -1.93 14.86
C LEU A 85 -10.36 -2.37 14.08
N ALA A 86 -9.73 -1.45 13.33
CA ALA A 86 -8.59 -1.77 12.48
C ALA A 86 -7.34 -2.13 13.29
N MET A 87 -7.23 -1.63 14.52
CA MET A 87 -6.14 -1.91 15.43
C MET A 87 -6.68 -1.95 16.86
N ASP A 88 -6.37 -3.02 17.59
CA ASP A 88 -6.76 -3.16 18.99
C ASP A 88 -5.59 -3.70 19.84
N VAL A 89 -5.68 -3.52 21.15
CA VAL A 89 -4.75 -4.15 22.11
C VAL A 89 -4.98 -5.65 22.10
N ALA A 90 -3.91 -6.44 22.14
CA ALA A 90 -4.01 -7.89 22.21
C ALA A 90 -4.52 -8.36 23.58
N THR A 91 -5.77 -8.82 23.63
CA THR A 91 -6.42 -9.41 24.81
C THR A 91 -7.09 -10.74 24.44
N GLU A 92 -7.64 -11.44 25.42
CA GLU A 92 -8.42 -12.66 25.20
C GLU A 92 -9.59 -12.44 24.22
N GLU A 93 -10.18 -11.27 24.24
CA GLU A 93 -11.37 -10.92 23.46
C GLU A 93 -11.04 -10.47 22.03
N THR A 94 -9.87 -9.88 21.83
CA THR A 94 -9.48 -9.27 20.54
C THR A 94 -8.56 -10.18 19.71
N VAL A 95 -7.87 -11.13 20.35
CA VAL A 95 -7.01 -12.09 19.64
C VAL A 95 -7.85 -13.27 19.14
N LEU A 96 -8.03 -13.32 17.82
CA LEU A 96 -8.76 -14.40 17.15
C LEU A 96 -7.87 -15.59 16.74
N GLY A 97 -6.54 -15.43 16.80
CA GLY A 97 -5.57 -16.45 16.40
C GLY A 97 -5.40 -17.56 17.44
N ASP A 98 -4.88 -18.70 17.00
CA ASP A 98 -4.54 -19.83 17.88
C ASP A 98 -3.13 -19.66 18.47
N PHE A 99 -3.05 -19.64 19.80
CA PHE A 99 -1.79 -19.53 20.57
C PHE A 99 -1.53 -20.79 21.42
N ASN A 100 -2.02 -21.95 20.99
CA ASN A 100 -1.76 -23.24 21.64
C ASN A 100 -0.55 -23.96 21.04
N ASN A 101 0.59 -23.28 20.92
CA ASN A 101 1.79 -23.74 20.18
C ASN A 101 1.48 -23.98 18.69
N SER A 102 0.76 -23.05 18.08
CA SER A 102 0.29 -23.16 16.70
C SER A 102 1.43 -22.88 15.71
N PRO A 103 1.80 -23.84 14.84
CA PRO A 103 2.86 -23.64 13.86
C PRO A 103 2.35 -22.91 12.62
N PHE A 104 3.20 -22.07 12.04
CA PHE A 104 2.97 -21.37 10.78
C PHE A 104 4.27 -21.26 9.99
N ILE A 105 4.20 -21.24 8.66
CA ILE A 105 5.37 -20.98 7.81
C ILE A 105 5.14 -19.66 7.09
N HIS A 106 6.02 -18.70 7.33
CA HIS A 106 6.05 -17.41 6.62
C HIS A 106 7.34 -17.35 5.82
N ASP A 107 7.28 -17.23 4.49
CA ASP A 107 8.47 -17.14 3.63
C ASP A 107 9.52 -18.23 3.92
N ASP A 108 9.07 -19.48 4.04
CA ASP A 108 9.88 -20.67 4.40
C ASP A 108 10.49 -20.63 5.82
N LEU A 109 10.14 -19.65 6.64
CA LEU A 109 10.58 -19.52 8.03
C LEU A 109 9.56 -20.13 9.01
N PRO A 110 10.02 -21.02 9.92
CA PRO A 110 9.16 -21.57 10.95
C PRO A 110 8.79 -20.50 11.97
N THR A 111 7.50 -20.21 12.03
CA THR A 111 6.87 -19.31 13.00
C THR A 111 6.03 -20.13 13.97
N THR A 112 5.99 -19.77 15.25
CA THR A 112 5.12 -20.45 16.23
C THR A 112 4.44 -19.44 17.15
N PHE A 113 3.13 -19.55 17.28
CA PHE A 113 2.31 -18.70 18.15
C PHE A 113 1.98 -19.45 19.44
N PHE A 114 2.30 -18.84 20.59
CA PHE A 114 2.08 -19.45 21.90
C PHE A 114 1.86 -18.41 23.00
N ARG A 115 1.42 -18.88 24.17
CA ARG A 115 1.28 -18.05 25.37
C ARG A 115 2.44 -18.23 26.32
N GLN A 116 2.90 -17.12 26.89
CA GLN A 116 3.88 -17.13 27.97
C GLN A 116 3.54 -16.03 28.96
N ASP A 117 3.49 -16.35 30.26
CA ASP A 117 3.23 -15.38 31.34
C ASP A 117 1.96 -14.53 31.13
N GLY A 118 0.91 -15.13 30.55
CA GLY A 118 -0.35 -14.46 30.23
C GLY A 118 -0.34 -13.59 28.97
N LYS A 119 0.77 -13.57 28.23
CA LYS A 119 0.96 -12.76 27.02
C LYS A 119 0.87 -13.60 25.76
N PHE A 120 0.54 -12.95 24.65
CA PHE A 120 0.57 -13.51 23.30
C PHE A 120 1.97 -13.37 22.72
N ILE A 121 2.59 -14.47 22.34
CA ILE A 121 3.96 -14.51 21.84
C ILE A 121 3.99 -15.12 20.45
N VAL A 122 4.85 -14.55 19.58
CA VAL A 122 5.28 -15.17 18.33
C VAL A 122 6.77 -15.45 18.37
N ARG A 123 7.17 -16.68 18.06
CA ARG A 123 8.55 -17.03 17.74
C ARG A 123 8.75 -16.91 16.24
N THR A 124 9.55 -15.95 15.80
CA THR A 124 9.88 -15.70 14.38
C THR A 124 11.27 -15.09 14.26
N ASP A 125 11.79 -14.94 13.05
CA ASP A 125 13.06 -14.28 12.80
C ASP A 125 13.05 -12.79 13.17
N GLY A 126 14.18 -12.30 13.67
CA GLY A 126 14.42 -10.90 13.95
C GLY A 126 15.29 -10.21 12.90
N PRO A 127 15.58 -8.91 13.10
CA PRO A 127 16.47 -8.16 12.21
C PRO A 127 17.90 -8.73 12.08
N ASP A 128 18.30 -9.61 12.99
CA ASP A 128 19.58 -10.33 12.96
C ASP A 128 19.52 -11.68 12.23
N GLY A 129 18.35 -12.04 11.68
CA GLY A 129 18.09 -13.31 10.97
C GLY A 129 17.99 -14.53 11.88
N LYS A 130 17.85 -14.36 13.19
CA LYS A 130 17.68 -15.46 14.16
C LYS A 130 16.27 -15.47 14.73
N LEU A 131 15.82 -16.63 15.19
CA LEU A 131 14.54 -16.76 15.87
C LEU A 131 14.58 -16.09 17.26
N HIS A 132 13.60 -15.23 17.52
CA HIS A 132 13.35 -14.61 18.82
C HIS A 132 11.87 -14.71 19.17
N ASP A 133 11.58 -14.47 20.45
CA ASP A 133 10.22 -14.42 20.97
C ASP A 133 9.79 -12.96 21.10
N TYR A 134 8.71 -12.59 20.41
CA TYR A 134 8.14 -11.25 20.41
C TYR A 134 6.76 -11.25 21.05
N GLU A 135 6.54 -10.32 21.97
CA GLU A 135 5.21 -10.06 22.53
C GLU A 135 4.34 -9.33 21.51
N ILE A 136 3.20 -9.91 21.19
CA ILE A 136 2.16 -9.27 20.38
C ILE A 136 1.37 -8.37 21.30
N ARG A 137 1.61 -7.05 21.20
CA ARG A 137 0.89 -6.04 22.00
C ARG A 137 -0.39 -5.55 21.32
N TYR A 138 -0.47 -5.66 20.00
CA TYR A 138 -1.57 -5.18 19.19
C TYR A 138 -1.96 -6.19 18.10
N VAL A 139 -3.24 -6.19 17.72
CA VAL A 139 -3.79 -6.94 16.60
C VAL A 139 -4.33 -5.98 15.55
N LEU A 140 -4.26 -6.34 14.27
CA LEU A 140 -4.89 -5.56 13.20
C LEU A 140 -6.01 -6.34 12.51
N GLY A 141 -7.08 -5.60 12.21
CA GLY A 141 -8.21 -6.08 11.44
C GLY A 141 -9.09 -7.06 12.20
N VAL A 142 -10.38 -7.03 11.88
CA VAL A 142 -11.38 -7.96 12.46
C VAL A 142 -11.67 -9.13 11.52
N ASP A 143 -11.57 -8.90 10.20
CA ASP A 143 -11.80 -9.91 9.16
C ASP A 143 -11.35 -9.38 7.77
N PRO A 144 -10.46 -10.07 7.02
CA PRO A 144 -9.62 -11.18 7.46
C PRO A 144 -8.43 -10.64 8.28
N ALA A 145 -8.23 -11.21 9.47
CA ALA A 145 -7.30 -10.69 10.49
C ALA A 145 -5.82 -10.72 10.07
N SER A 146 -5.04 -9.74 10.55
CA SER A 146 -3.57 -9.71 10.48
C SER A 146 -2.98 -9.25 11.84
N ALA A 147 -2.31 -10.12 12.60
CA ALA A 147 -1.57 -9.68 13.79
C ALA A 147 -0.25 -9.00 13.40
N VAL A 148 0.19 -7.97 14.13
CA VAL A 148 1.47 -7.27 13.91
C VAL A 148 2.36 -7.41 15.14
N TYR A 149 3.64 -7.73 14.90
CA TYR A 149 4.70 -7.84 15.90
C TYR A 149 5.67 -6.64 15.80
N ASP A 150 6.35 -6.31 16.89
CA ASP A 150 7.28 -5.17 17.06
C ASP A 150 8.67 -5.69 17.47
#